data_AF-A0A2G2F316-F1
#
_entry.id   AF-A0A2G2F316-F1
#
_cell.length_a   1.000
_cell.length_b   1.000
_cell.length_c   1.000
_cell.angle_alpha   90.00
_cell.angle_beta   90.00
_cell.angle_gamma   90.00
#
_symmetry.space_group_name_H-M   'P 1'
#
loop_
_entity.id
_entity.type
_entity.pdbx_description
1 polymer ?
#
loop_
_entity_poly.entity_id
_entity_poly.type
_entity_poly.pdbx_seq_one_letter_code
_entity_poly.pdbx_strand_id
1 'polypeptide(L)'
;MKTKNFKIGLILGLSLTFTTLTFGQYNECAGQNKIVEKRKVEVIDDDTGETTIQVVEQEVAKDTYGNPDGNQYDLAVDGAFEGQTVAVLHLYTGEGFDFKLPKEAIEQKGFSVYRWINNPPTPEELEKALEKACQLWVISSSQRKLNDEHIAVIKSFFDSGKGVYIWGDNQPFYSDANAVSKALIDVEMNGNTMGNQTVDIQKGGKKIGLTPNHLITTGLQYIYEGITIATLDDHEDLTPIIYGSAGNLVTAVYEKDNKRLILDGGFTRLYINWDTAGTGRYVKNAAAWLVNYEFFGDEVVSN
;
A
#
# COMPACT_ATOMS: atom_id res chain seq x y z
N MET A 1 81.96 -9.50 -2.61
CA MET A 1 81.76 -8.03 -2.65
C MET A 1 80.59 -7.74 -3.59
N LYS A 2 79.61 -6.96 -3.11
CA LYS A 2 78.43 -6.39 -3.81
C LYS A 2 77.21 -7.30 -4.08
N THR A 3 76.39 -7.35 -3.03
CA THR A 3 74.93 -7.28 -3.01
C THR A 3 74.31 -6.39 -4.09
N LYS A 4 73.17 -6.82 -4.66
CA LYS A 4 72.12 -5.92 -5.17
C LYS A 4 70.77 -6.38 -4.64
N ASN A 5 70.22 -5.53 -3.78
CA ASN A 5 68.87 -5.59 -3.23
C ASN A 5 67.86 -5.25 -4.32
N PHE A 6 66.74 -5.96 -4.39
CA PHE A 6 65.52 -5.45 -5.00
C PHE A 6 64.43 -5.35 -3.94
N LYS A 7 63.87 -4.14 -3.80
CA LYS A 7 62.90 -3.77 -2.79
C LYS A 7 61.47 -4.09 -3.27
N ILE A 8 60.72 -4.71 -2.37
CA ILE A 8 59.31 -4.50 -1.99
C ILE A 8 58.46 -3.69 -2.98
N GLY A 9 57.47 -4.38 -3.58
CA GLY A 9 56.26 -3.79 -4.16
C GLY A 9 55.05 -4.16 -3.30
N LEU A 10 54.42 -3.12 -2.76
CA LEU A 10 53.23 -3.08 -1.92
C LEU A 10 52.04 -3.82 -2.54
N ILE A 11 51.46 -4.83 -1.86
CA ILE A 11 50.13 -5.36 -2.21
C ILE A 11 49.10 -4.39 -1.64
N LEU A 12 48.47 -3.61 -2.53
CA LEU A 12 47.35 -2.75 -2.24
C LEU A 12 46.19 -3.58 -1.65
N GLY A 13 45.61 -3.06 -0.57
CA GLY A 13 44.44 -3.64 0.07
C GLY A 13 43.24 -3.72 -0.88
N LEU A 14 42.54 -4.85 -0.81
CA LEU A 14 41.18 -4.97 -1.32
C LEU A 14 40.30 -3.99 -0.54
N SER A 15 40.01 -2.85 -1.16
CA SER A 15 38.86 -2.04 -0.79
C SER A 15 37.61 -2.85 -1.14
N LEU A 16 36.97 -3.48 -0.14
CA LEU A 16 35.57 -3.88 -0.24
C LEU A 16 34.76 -2.59 -0.39
N THR A 17 34.54 -2.17 -1.64
CA THR A 17 33.42 -1.29 -1.95
C THR A 17 32.17 -2.12 -1.72
N PHE A 18 31.51 -1.90 -0.58
CA PHE A 18 30.08 -2.15 -0.48
C PHE A 18 29.42 -1.28 -1.55
N THR A 19 29.17 -1.87 -2.71
CA THR A 19 28.18 -1.35 -3.63
C THR A 19 26.86 -1.46 -2.89
N THR A 20 26.43 -0.36 -2.28
CA THR A 20 25.02 -0.16 -1.94
C THR A 20 24.30 -0.34 -3.27
N LEU A 21 23.70 -1.51 -3.45
CA LEU A 21 22.71 -1.73 -4.49
C LEU A 21 21.70 -0.60 -4.31
N THR A 22 21.59 0.29 -5.29
CA THR A 22 20.43 1.17 -5.42
C THR A 22 19.28 0.25 -5.76
N PHE A 23 18.72 -0.39 -4.73
CA PHE A 23 17.47 -1.13 -4.84
C PHE A 23 16.41 -0.09 -5.19
N GLY A 24 15.82 -0.17 -6.38
CA GLY A 24 14.58 0.54 -6.63
C GLY A 24 13.58 0.13 -5.55
N GLN A 25 12.92 1.12 -4.95
CA GLN A 25 11.99 0.91 -3.84
C GLN A 25 10.81 0.04 -4.25
N TYR A 26 10.54 -0.05 -5.56
CA TYR A 26 9.50 -0.88 -6.17
C TYR A 26 10.06 -2.11 -6.88
N ASN A 27 9.32 -3.22 -6.81
CA ASN A 27 9.61 -4.44 -7.56
C ASN A 27 9.40 -4.20 -9.08
N GLU A 28 10.05 -5.02 -9.92
CA GLU A 28 9.92 -4.95 -11.38
C GLU A 28 8.48 -5.10 -11.90
N CYS A 29 7.60 -5.72 -11.09
CA CYS A 29 6.19 -5.92 -11.40
C CYS A 29 5.29 -4.70 -11.06
N ALA A 30 5.85 -3.58 -10.61
CA ALA A 30 5.08 -2.39 -10.22
C ALA A 30 4.01 -2.01 -11.26
N GLY A 31 2.77 -1.90 -10.79
CA GLY A 31 1.61 -1.59 -11.61
C GLY A 31 1.06 -2.78 -12.41
N GLN A 32 1.51 -4.01 -12.19
CA GLN A 32 0.98 -5.20 -12.87
C GLN A 32 0.14 -6.05 -11.91
N ASN A 33 -1.11 -6.35 -12.25
CA ASN A 33 -1.94 -7.29 -11.47
C ASN A 33 -1.58 -8.76 -11.75
N LYS A 34 -1.37 -9.09 -13.03
CA LYS A 34 -1.04 -10.43 -13.52
C LYS A 34 0.44 -10.48 -13.85
N ILE A 35 1.19 -11.31 -13.12
CA ILE A 35 2.64 -11.39 -13.21
C ILE A 35 3.02 -12.69 -13.92
N VAL A 36 3.90 -12.59 -14.90
CA VAL A 36 4.42 -13.71 -15.68
C VAL A 36 5.93 -13.79 -15.58
N GLU A 37 6.46 -15.01 -15.64
CA GLU A 37 7.89 -15.30 -15.71
C GLU A 37 8.22 -16.08 -16.97
N LYS A 38 9.40 -15.82 -17.54
CA LYS A 38 9.92 -16.59 -18.67
C LYS A 38 10.53 -17.89 -18.16
N ARG A 39 9.98 -19.03 -18.60
CA ARG A 39 10.50 -20.37 -18.29
C ARG A 39 10.95 -21.08 -19.56
N LYS A 40 12.06 -21.80 -19.45
CA LYS A 40 12.50 -22.73 -20.49
C LYS A 40 11.74 -24.03 -20.29
N VAL A 41 10.96 -24.42 -21.30
CA VAL A 41 10.22 -25.68 -21.32
C VAL A 41 10.70 -26.52 -22.49
N GLU A 42 10.80 -27.82 -22.27
CA GLU A 42 11.02 -28.77 -23.36
C GLU A 42 9.68 -29.02 -24.04
N VAL A 43 9.64 -28.78 -25.36
CA VAL A 43 8.50 -29.05 -26.21
C VAL A 43 8.91 -30.15 -27.17
N ILE A 44 8.14 -31.24 -27.16
CA ILE A 44 8.30 -32.35 -28.10
C ILE A 44 7.41 -32.06 -29.29
N ASP A 45 7.99 -32.04 -30.48
CA ASP A 45 7.24 -31.95 -31.73
C ASP A 45 6.56 -33.30 -32.01
N ASP A 46 5.23 -33.31 -32.03
CA ASP A 46 4.43 -34.54 -32.13
C ASP A 46 4.61 -35.28 -33.48
N ASP A 47 5.06 -34.58 -34.53
CA ASP A 47 5.23 -35.13 -35.88
C ASP A 47 6.64 -35.71 -36.09
N THR A 48 7.66 -35.11 -35.48
CA THR A 48 9.08 -35.46 -35.67
C THR A 48 9.70 -36.16 -34.46
N GLY A 49 9.08 -36.05 -33.28
CA GLY A 49 9.64 -36.51 -32.01
C GLY A 49 10.84 -35.69 -31.53
N GLU A 50 11.15 -34.56 -32.17
CA GLU A 50 12.29 -33.72 -31.81
C GLU A 50 11.97 -32.86 -30.57
N THR A 51 12.89 -32.85 -29.60
CA THR A 51 12.78 -32.00 -28.41
C THR A 51 13.44 -30.65 -28.69
N THR A 52 12.66 -29.57 -28.55
CA THR A 52 13.18 -28.19 -28.59
C THR A 52 12.98 -27.50 -27.26
N ILE A 53 13.95 -26.65 -26.86
CA ILE A 53 13.79 -25.79 -25.69
C ILE A 53 13.12 -24.50 -26.16
N GLN A 54 11.91 -24.25 -25.67
CA GLN A 54 11.19 -23.00 -25.92
C GLN A 54 11.15 -22.15 -24.66
N VAL A 55 11.22 -20.83 -24.85
CA VAL A 55 10.98 -19.86 -23.77
C VAL A 55 9.51 -19.49 -23.81
N VAL A 56 8.77 -19.88 -22.79
CA VAL A 56 7.34 -19.56 -22.65
C VAL A 56 7.13 -18.61 -21.48
N GLU A 57 6.14 -17.73 -21.61
CA GLU A 57 5.67 -16.90 -20.49
C GLU A 57 4.59 -17.64 -19.73
N GLN A 58 4.81 -17.83 -18.43
CA GLN A 58 3.88 -18.52 -17.55
C GLN A 58 3.57 -17.63 -16.34
N GLU A 59 2.31 -17.59 -15.91
CA GLU A 59 1.97 -16.93 -14.66
C GLU A 59 2.74 -17.53 -13.49
N VAL A 60 3.17 -16.66 -12.59
CA VAL A 60 3.85 -17.06 -11.36
C VAL A 60 2.94 -17.93 -10.49
N ALA A 61 3.54 -18.63 -9.52
CA ALA A 61 2.79 -19.41 -8.54
C ALA A 61 1.75 -18.51 -7.85
N LYS A 62 0.57 -19.08 -7.55
CA LYS A 62 -0.54 -18.36 -6.95
C LYS A 62 -0.85 -18.89 -5.55
N ASP A 63 -1.31 -17.99 -4.69
CA ASP A 63 -1.91 -18.34 -3.42
C ASP A 63 -3.27 -19.05 -3.62
N THR A 64 -3.90 -19.44 -2.51
CA THR A 64 -5.21 -20.12 -2.53
C THR A 64 -6.35 -19.28 -3.10
N TYR A 65 -6.16 -17.97 -3.26
CA TYR A 65 -7.15 -17.03 -3.78
C TYR A 65 -6.85 -16.59 -5.22
N GLY A 66 -5.71 -17.00 -5.80
CA GLY A 66 -5.34 -16.70 -7.17
C GLY A 66 -4.47 -15.45 -7.35
N ASN A 67 -4.00 -14.83 -6.27
CA ASN A 67 -2.98 -13.78 -6.34
C ASN A 67 -1.58 -14.41 -6.46
N PRO A 68 -0.60 -13.76 -7.12
CA PRO A 68 0.80 -14.16 -7.07
C PRO A 68 1.27 -14.48 -5.64
N ASP A 69 1.96 -15.60 -5.43
CA ASP A 69 2.42 -16.06 -4.12
C ASP A 69 3.76 -15.42 -3.73
N GLY A 70 3.85 -14.85 -2.53
CA GLY A 70 5.05 -14.18 -2.01
C GLY A 70 5.10 -12.65 -2.17
N ASN A 71 5.98 -12.02 -1.38
CA ASN A 71 6.12 -10.56 -1.24
C ASN A 71 6.94 -9.87 -2.35
N GLN A 72 7.71 -10.64 -3.13
CA GLN A 72 8.45 -10.16 -4.30
C GLN A 72 7.53 -9.65 -5.43
N TYR A 73 6.23 -9.90 -5.29
CA TYR A 73 5.16 -9.46 -6.19
C TYR A 73 4.29 -8.34 -5.61
N ASP A 74 4.68 -7.79 -4.45
CA ASP A 74 4.08 -6.54 -3.94
C ASP A 74 4.61 -5.32 -4.74
N LEU A 75 4.04 -4.14 -4.52
CA LEU A 75 4.56 -2.90 -5.11
C LEU A 75 6.00 -2.63 -4.67
N ALA A 76 6.25 -2.59 -3.36
CA ALA A 76 7.55 -2.27 -2.80
C ALA A 76 8.38 -3.50 -2.45
N VAL A 77 9.71 -3.38 -2.57
CA VAL A 77 10.64 -4.36 -2.01
C VAL A 77 10.55 -4.37 -0.48
N ASP A 78 10.88 -5.48 0.16
CA ASP A 78 10.94 -5.55 1.62
C ASP A 78 12.03 -4.60 2.15
N GLY A 79 11.75 -3.91 3.25
CA GLY A 79 12.66 -2.90 3.82
C GLY A 79 12.82 -1.60 3.01
N ALA A 80 12.09 -1.42 1.90
CA ALA A 80 12.20 -0.24 1.02
C ALA A 80 12.12 1.12 1.74
N PHE A 81 11.39 1.17 2.85
CA PHE A 81 11.09 2.39 3.59
C PHE A 81 11.59 2.34 5.04
N GLU A 82 12.70 1.62 5.30
CA GLU A 82 13.39 1.69 6.59
C GLU A 82 13.63 3.16 7.01
N GLY A 83 13.37 3.45 8.28
CA GLY A 83 13.46 4.81 8.83
C GLY A 83 12.22 5.68 8.61
N GLN A 84 11.23 5.23 7.82
CA GLN A 84 9.97 5.93 7.66
C GLN A 84 8.96 5.55 8.75
N THR A 85 8.09 6.49 9.12
CA THR A 85 7.06 6.28 10.14
C THR A 85 5.67 6.55 9.59
N VAL A 86 4.75 5.61 9.82
CA VAL A 86 3.31 5.77 9.65
C VAL A 86 2.70 6.19 10.99
N ALA A 87 2.13 7.39 11.04
CA ALA A 87 1.30 7.81 12.16
C ALA A 87 -0.11 7.24 12.00
N VAL A 88 -0.71 6.70 13.06
CA VAL A 88 -2.02 6.03 13.01
C VAL A 88 -2.93 6.55 14.13
N LEU A 89 -4.02 7.19 13.73
CA LEU A 89 -5.17 7.50 14.59
C LEU A 89 -6.13 6.31 14.54
N HIS A 90 -5.98 5.37 15.46
CA HIS A 90 -6.80 4.16 15.55
C HIS A 90 -8.02 4.43 16.45
N LEU A 91 -9.04 5.09 15.90
CA LEU A 91 -10.16 5.63 16.68
C LEU A 91 -11.26 4.60 16.97
N TYR A 92 -11.24 3.45 16.32
CA TYR A 92 -12.17 2.34 16.57
C TYR A 92 -11.40 1.08 16.95
N THR A 93 -11.63 0.56 18.15
CA THR A 93 -11.04 -0.71 18.64
C THR A 93 -12.10 -1.74 19.00
N GLY A 94 -13.28 -1.62 18.40
CA GLY A 94 -14.37 -2.56 18.62
C GLY A 94 -13.99 -3.96 18.12
N GLU A 95 -14.74 -4.97 18.55
CA GLU A 95 -14.70 -6.31 17.95
C GLU A 95 -13.31 -6.98 17.98
N GLY A 96 -12.44 -6.51 18.88
CA GLY A 96 -11.07 -7.02 19.02
C GLY A 96 -10.06 -6.43 18.04
N PHE A 97 -10.39 -5.35 17.33
CA PHE A 97 -9.46 -4.71 16.41
C PHE A 97 -8.26 -4.11 17.16
N ASP A 98 -7.10 -4.76 17.06
CA ASP A 98 -5.86 -4.38 17.74
C ASP A 98 -4.79 -3.78 16.79
N PHE A 99 -5.09 -3.71 15.48
CA PHE A 99 -4.22 -3.24 14.41
C PHE A 99 -2.86 -3.98 14.33
N LYS A 100 -2.79 -5.22 14.82
CA LYS A 100 -1.56 -6.02 14.76
C LYS A 100 -1.24 -6.42 13.31
N LEU A 101 -2.20 -6.96 12.58
CA LEU A 101 -1.98 -7.49 11.23
C LEU A 101 -1.60 -6.39 10.21
N PRO A 102 -2.26 -5.22 10.17
CA PRO A 102 -1.82 -4.11 9.31
C PRO A 102 -0.41 -3.62 9.66
N LYS A 103 -0.08 -3.53 10.96
CA LYS A 103 1.24 -3.13 11.44
C LYS A 103 2.33 -4.09 10.94
N GLU A 104 2.16 -5.39 11.16
CA GLU A 104 3.13 -6.40 10.73
C GLU A 104 3.34 -6.36 9.20
N ALA A 105 2.28 -6.11 8.44
CA ALA A 105 2.37 -6.01 6.98
C ALA A 105 3.21 -4.81 6.52
N ILE A 106 3.01 -3.61 7.08
CA ILE A 106 3.80 -2.44 6.68
C ILE A 106 5.22 -2.45 7.26
N GLU A 107 5.44 -3.09 8.42
CA GLU A 107 6.78 -3.33 8.97
C GLU A 107 7.64 -4.20 8.03
N GLN A 108 7.04 -5.15 7.30
CA GLN A 108 7.73 -5.90 6.25
C GLN A 108 8.33 -4.99 5.16
N LYS A 109 7.73 -3.82 4.91
CA LYS A 109 8.22 -2.84 3.93
C LYS A 109 9.14 -1.77 4.54
N GLY A 110 9.53 -1.93 5.80
CA GLY A 110 10.46 -1.04 6.51
C GLY A 110 9.80 0.08 7.30
N PHE A 111 8.48 0.25 7.21
CA PHE A 111 7.79 1.28 7.97
C PHE A 111 7.74 0.95 9.46
N SER A 112 8.04 1.95 10.28
CA SER A 112 7.67 1.96 11.70
C SER A 112 6.26 2.52 11.90
N VAL A 113 5.63 2.20 13.04
CA VAL A 113 4.27 2.68 13.36
C VAL A 113 4.26 3.45 14.67
N TYR A 114 3.72 4.66 14.62
CA TYR A 114 3.35 5.44 15.80
C TYR A 114 1.83 5.56 15.89
N ARG A 115 1.24 5.14 17.01
CA ARG A 115 -0.21 4.88 17.08
C ARG A 115 -0.86 5.45 18.34
N TRP A 116 -1.97 6.16 18.15
CA TRP A 116 -2.90 6.53 19.21
C TRP A 116 -4.15 5.66 19.13
N ILE A 117 -4.65 5.22 20.29
CA ILE A 117 -5.67 4.20 20.40
C ILE A 117 -6.90 4.81 21.05
N ASN A 118 -8.08 4.58 20.47
CA ASN A 118 -9.40 5.03 20.91
C ASN A 118 -9.65 6.55 20.92
N ASN A 119 -8.66 7.38 21.24
CA ASN A 119 -8.78 8.83 21.21
C ASN A 119 -7.57 9.43 20.49
N PRO A 120 -7.76 10.55 19.77
CA PRO A 120 -6.63 11.31 19.27
C PRO A 120 -5.83 11.90 20.45
N PRO A 121 -4.54 12.23 20.24
CA PRO A 121 -3.81 13.08 21.18
C PRO A 121 -4.36 14.51 21.13
N THR A 122 -3.72 15.48 21.77
CA THR A 122 -4.02 16.90 21.51
C THR A 122 -3.56 17.31 20.09
N PRO A 123 -4.11 18.39 19.50
CA PRO A 123 -3.66 18.88 18.19
C PRO A 123 -2.16 19.20 18.14
N GLU A 124 -1.60 19.80 19.20
CA GLU A 124 -0.17 20.11 19.31
C GLU A 124 0.70 18.84 19.34
N GLU A 125 0.28 17.82 20.08
CA GLU A 125 0.96 16.52 20.10
C GLU A 125 0.86 15.79 18.76
N LEU A 126 -0.29 15.90 18.07
CA LEU A 126 -0.46 15.36 16.73
C LEU A 126 0.51 16.04 15.76
N GLU A 127 0.54 17.37 15.72
CA GLU A 127 1.42 18.14 14.84
C GLU A 127 2.88 17.75 15.01
N LYS A 128 3.37 17.73 16.26
CA LYS A 128 4.75 17.34 16.59
C LYS A 128 5.09 15.91 16.18
N ALA A 129 4.13 14.99 16.29
CA ALA A 129 4.34 13.62 15.86
C ALA A 129 4.37 13.49 14.33
N LEU A 130 3.56 14.27 13.64
CA LEU A 130 3.50 14.29 12.18
C LEU A 130 4.77 14.85 11.53
N GLU A 131 5.55 15.70 12.21
CA GLU A 131 6.89 16.12 11.75
C GLU A 131 7.82 14.94 11.45
N LYS A 132 7.62 13.80 12.14
CA LYS A 132 8.43 12.59 11.99
C LYS A 132 7.77 11.53 11.12
N ALA A 133 6.53 11.76 10.69
CA ALA A 133 5.76 10.80 9.93
C ALA A 133 5.87 11.10 8.43
N CYS A 134 5.96 10.05 7.62
CA CYS A 134 5.89 10.17 6.17
C CYS A 134 4.43 10.13 5.67
N GLN A 135 3.53 9.57 6.48
CA GLN A 135 2.10 9.46 6.18
C GLN A 135 1.27 9.34 7.47
N LEU A 136 -0.02 9.68 7.35
CA LEU A 136 -1.01 9.59 8.44
C LEU A 136 -2.18 8.68 8.03
N TRP A 137 -2.53 7.72 8.88
CA TRP A 137 -3.71 6.88 8.72
C TRP A 137 -4.77 7.23 9.75
N VAL A 138 -6.00 7.46 9.30
CA VAL A 138 -7.16 7.77 10.14
C VAL A 138 -8.13 6.60 10.02
N ILE A 139 -8.26 5.81 11.08
CA ILE A 139 -9.27 4.77 11.18
C ILE A 139 -10.43 5.35 11.98
N SER A 140 -11.50 5.66 11.28
CA SER A 140 -12.67 6.36 11.82
C SER A 140 -13.43 5.55 12.85
N SER A 141 -14.27 6.24 13.62
CA SER A 141 -15.17 5.66 14.61
C SER A 141 -16.64 6.03 14.33
N SER A 142 -17.55 5.52 15.17
CA SER A 142 -18.99 5.79 15.10
C SER A 142 -19.40 7.20 15.50
N GLN A 143 -18.48 7.96 16.11
CA GLN A 143 -18.68 9.32 16.55
C GLN A 143 -17.41 10.12 16.27
N ARG A 144 -17.57 11.39 15.92
CA ARG A 144 -16.47 12.31 15.67
C ARG A 144 -15.65 12.50 16.95
N LYS A 145 -14.36 12.19 16.88
CA LYS A 145 -13.38 12.41 17.96
C LYS A 145 -12.40 13.53 17.62
N LEU A 146 -12.19 13.81 16.34
CA LEU A 146 -11.32 14.89 15.88
C LEU A 146 -12.07 16.22 15.86
N ASN A 147 -11.62 17.20 16.64
CA ASN A 147 -12.12 18.58 16.57
C ASN A 147 -11.52 19.35 15.37
N ASP A 148 -11.97 20.58 15.13
CA ASP A 148 -11.53 21.38 13.98
C ASP A 148 -10.02 21.72 14.00
N GLU A 149 -9.41 21.82 15.17
CA GLU A 149 -7.95 22.05 15.31
C GLU A 149 -7.16 20.83 14.84
N HIS A 150 -7.61 19.60 15.14
CA HIS A 150 -7.00 18.39 14.59
C HIS A 150 -7.12 18.38 13.06
N ILE A 151 -8.27 18.74 12.52
CA ILE A 151 -8.49 18.77 11.07
C ILE A 151 -7.55 19.78 10.41
N ALA A 152 -7.31 20.94 11.03
CA ALA A 152 -6.36 21.93 10.54
C ALA A 152 -4.91 21.37 10.49
N VAL A 153 -4.48 20.66 11.53
CA VAL A 153 -3.18 19.98 11.57
C VAL A 153 -3.05 18.94 10.46
N ILE A 154 -4.06 18.09 10.29
CA ILE A 154 -4.08 17.05 9.24
C ILE A 154 -4.05 17.69 7.85
N LYS A 155 -4.79 18.78 7.65
CA LYS A 155 -4.78 19.53 6.39
C LYS A 155 -3.42 20.12 6.08
N SER A 156 -2.75 20.73 7.07
CA SER A 156 -1.38 21.24 6.91
C SER A 156 -0.41 20.14 6.51
N PHE A 157 -0.48 18.97 7.17
CA PHE A 157 0.33 17.80 6.85
C PHE A 157 0.09 17.32 5.41
N PHE A 158 -1.17 17.19 5.00
CA PHE A 158 -1.54 16.81 3.62
C PHE A 158 -1.08 17.86 2.59
N ASP A 159 -1.28 19.15 2.88
CA ASP A 159 -0.89 20.25 1.99
C ASP A 159 0.63 20.38 1.84
N SER A 160 1.41 19.85 2.78
CA SER A 160 2.88 19.73 2.66
C SER A 160 3.35 18.62 1.70
N GLY A 161 2.43 17.84 1.12
CA GLY A 161 2.74 16.75 0.20
C GLY A 161 2.79 15.36 0.84
N LYS A 162 2.56 15.24 2.15
CA LYS A 162 2.57 13.96 2.86
C LYS A 162 1.28 13.18 2.64
N GLY A 163 1.41 11.86 2.57
CA GLY A 163 0.29 10.97 2.27
C GLY A 163 -0.70 10.83 3.42
N VAL A 164 -2.00 10.78 3.11
CA VAL A 164 -3.06 10.49 4.10
C VAL A 164 -3.88 9.28 3.66
N TYR A 165 -4.17 8.37 4.59
CA TYR A 165 -5.07 7.23 4.38
C TYR A 165 -6.27 7.36 5.32
N ILE A 166 -7.46 7.56 4.78
CA ILE A 166 -8.70 7.65 5.55
C ILE A 166 -9.51 6.37 5.36
N TRP A 167 -9.78 5.71 6.48
CA TRP A 167 -10.56 4.51 6.58
C TRP A 167 -11.89 4.80 7.28
N GLY A 168 -12.99 4.60 6.57
CA GLY A 168 -14.33 4.50 7.12
C GLY A 168 -14.85 3.06 7.05
N ASP A 169 -16.04 2.88 7.62
CA ASP A 169 -16.88 1.72 7.40
C ASP A 169 -18.33 2.22 7.38
N ASN A 170 -19.30 1.33 7.20
CA ASN A 170 -20.73 1.61 7.20
C ASN A 170 -21.19 2.60 8.28
N GLN A 171 -22.30 3.29 8.03
CA GLN A 171 -22.95 4.12 9.06
C GLN A 171 -23.09 3.35 10.39
N PRO A 172 -22.62 3.89 11.53
CA PRO A 172 -22.09 5.25 11.75
C PRO A 172 -20.55 5.44 11.66
N PHE A 173 -19.79 4.44 11.25
CA PHE A 173 -18.34 4.33 11.46
C PHE A 173 -17.44 5.18 10.53
N TYR A 174 -17.99 6.08 9.72
CA TYR A 174 -17.23 7.05 8.92
C TYR A 174 -17.25 8.48 9.49
N SER A 175 -17.59 8.68 10.76
CA SER A 175 -17.76 10.04 11.31
C SER A 175 -16.51 10.92 11.25
N ASP A 176 -15.33 10.38 11.63
CA ASP A 176 -14.07 11.11 11.52
C ASP A 176 -13.55 11.07 10.08
N ALA A 177 -13.80 9.98 9.36
CA ALA A 177 -13.44 9.86 7.94
C ALA A 177 -14.05 10.98 7.10
N ASN A 178 -15.36 11.24 7.24
CA ASN A 178 -16.04 12.33 6.54
C ASN A 178 -15.56 13.70 6.99
N ALA A 179 -15.32 13.91 8.29
CA ALA A 179 -14.83 15.19 8.79
C ALA A 179 -13.46 15.55 8.18
N VAL A 180 -12.55 14.57 8.07
CA VAL A 180 -11.23 14.78 7.47
C VAL A 180 -11.34 14.91 5.95
N SER A 181 -11.94 13.92 5.26
CA SER A 181 -12.01 13.90 3.79
C SER A 181 -12.72 15.12 3.20
N LYS A 182 -13.79 15.60 3.85
CA LYS A 182 -14.47 16.84 3.46
C LYS A 182 -13.56 18.07 3.57
N ALA A 183 -12.77 18.18 4.63
CA ALA A 183 -11.87 19.30 4.81
C ALA A 183 -10.64 19.27 3.87
N LEU A 184 -10.22 18.08 3.43
CA LEU A 184 -9.10 17.92 2.51
C LEU A 184 -9.50 18.16 1.06
N ILE A 185 -10.61 17.54 0.61
CA ILE A 185 -11.00 17.47 -0.81
C ILE A 185 -12.52 17.51 -1.06
N ASP A 186 -13.34 17.91 -0.07
CA ASP A 186 -14.81 18.01 -0.18
C ASP A 186 -15.52 16.70 -0.62
N VAL A 187 -15.01 15.55 -0.16
CA VAL A 187 -15.63 14.23 -0.38
C VAL A 187 -16.15 13.66 0.94
N GLU A 188 -17.25 12.91 0.88
CA GLU A 188 -17.81 12.17 2.03
C GLU A 188 -18.11 10.72 1.66
N MET A 189 -18.16 9.85 2.68
CA MET A 189 -18.63 8.48 2.61
C MET A 189 -20.09 8.39 3.09
N ASN A 190 -20.86 7.47 2.54
CA ASN A 190 -22.24 7.21 2.95
C ASN A 190 -22.61 5.71 2.89
N GLY A 191 -23.76 5.36 3.46
CA GLY A 191 -24.34 4.03 3.30
C GLY A 191 -23.94 3.00 4.35
N ASN A 192 -24.51 1.81 4.20
CA ASN A 192 -24.35 0.68 5.11
C ASN A 192 -24.52 -0.62 4.34
N THR A 193 -23.64 -0.82 3.35
CA THR A 193 -23.73 -1.94 2.43
C THR A 193 -23.06 -3.16 3.06
N MET A 194 -23.74 -4.31 3.03
CA MET A 194 -23.10 -5.58 3.34
C MET A 194 -22.19 -5.97 2.19
N GLY A 195 -20.91 -6.18 2.47
CA GLY A 195 -19.95 -6.76 1.56
C GLY A 195 -19.76 -8.25 1.86
N ASN A 196 -18.59 -8.56 2.40
CA ASN A 196 -18.11 -9.89 2.76
C ASN A 196 -17.92 -10.81 1.54
N GLN A 197 -17.43 -10.25 0.43
CA GLN A 197 -17.10 -10.99 -0.79
C GLN A 197 -15.63 -10.78 -1.19
N THR A 198 -15.18 -11.63 -2.11
CA THR A 198 -13.94 -11.40 -2.86
C THR A 198 -14.32 -10.94 -4.26
N VAL A 199 -13.74 -9.82 -4.70
CA VAL A 199 -13.91 -9.29 -6.06
C VAL A 199 -12.63 -9.48 -6.86
N ASP A 200 -12.77 -9.68 -8.17
CA ASP A 200 -11.65 -9.87 -9.10
C ASP A 200 -11.24 -8.55 -9.78
N ILE A 201 -10.28 -8.60 -10.71
CA ILE A 201 -9.95 -7.44 -11.57
C ILE A 201 -11.16 -7.12 -12.46
N GLN A 202 -11.45 -5.83 -12.62
CA GLN A 202 -12.48 -5.35 -13.53
C GLN A 202 -12.28 -5.91 -14.96
N LYS A 203 -13.34 -6.48 -15.53
CA LYS A 203 -13.37 -7.06 -16.88
C LYS A 203 -14.53 -6.51 -17.69
N GLY A 204 -14.30 -6.26 -18.98
CA GLY A 204 -15.36 -6.15 -20.00
C GLY A 204 -16.44 -5.11 -19.71
N GLY A 205 -16.06 -3.91 -19.26
CA GLY A 205 -16.98 -2.79 -19.03
C GLY A 205 -17.83 -2.88 -17.75
N LYS A 206 -17.64 -3.91 -16.91
CA LYS A 206 -18.21 -3.95 -15.56
C LYS A 206 -17.37 -3.11 -14.60
N LYS A 207 -18.03 -2.32 -13.75
CA LYS A 207 -17.37 -1.51 -12.71
C LYS A 207 -16.82 -2.36 -11.54
N ILE A 208 -17.48 -3.46 -11.19
CA ILE A 208 -17.13 -4.30 -10.02
C ILE A 208 -15.68 -4.79 -10.12
N GLY A 209 -14.94 -4.68 -9.02
CA GLY A 209 -13.59 -5.22 -8.89
C GLY A 209 -12.48 -4.19 -8.71
N LEU A 210 -11.25 -4.71 -8.77
CA LEU A 210 -10.02 -3.93 -8.74
C LEU A 210 -9.81 -3.20 -10.07
N THR A 211 -9.51 -1.91 -10.00
CA THR A 211 -9.02 -1.14 -11.15
C THR A 211 -7.69 -1.73 -11.62
N PRO A 212 -7.56 -2.11 -12.90
CA PRO A 212 -6.34 -2.73 -13.39
C PRO A 212 -5.19 -1.72 -13.50
N ASN A 213 -3.99 -2.23 -13.29
CA ASN A 213 -2.70 -1.59 -13.52
C ASN A 213 -2.42 -0.29 -12.76
N HIS A 214 -3.11 -0.08 -11.63
CA HIS A 214 -2.71 0.96 -10.66
C HIS A 214 -1.62 0.41 -9.74
N LEU A 215 -0.69 1.26 -9.27
CA LEU A 215 0.41 0.85 -8.39
C LEU A 215 -0.06 0.17 -7.10
N ILE A 216 -1.11 0.69 -6.47
CA ILE A 216 -1.75 0.05 -5.30
C ILE A 216 -2.21 -1.39 -5.62
N THR A 217 -2.60 -1.66 -6.86
CA THR A 217 -3.12 -2.97 -7.30
C THR A 217 -2.04 -3.93 -7.78
N THR A 218 -0.75 -3.58 -7.66
CA THR A 218 0.37 -4.45 -8.00
C THR A 218 0.23 -5.82 -7.34
N GLY A 219 0.32 -6.88 -8.15
CA GLY A 219 0.17 -8.26 -7.70
C GLY A 219 -1.23 -8.61 -7.17
N LEU A 220 -2.26 -7.79 -7.34
CA LEU A 220 -3.61 -8.10 -6.88
C LEU A 220 -4.50 -8.49 -8.05
N GLN A 221 -4.91 -9.75 -8.09
CA GLN A 221 -5.96 -10.26 -8.98
C GLN A 221 -7.31 -10.39 -8.26
N TYR A 222 -7.28 -10.58 -6.95
CA TYR A 222 -8.45 -10.75 -6.09
C TYR A 222 -8.24 -9.99 -4.77
N ILE A 223 -9.28 -9.30 -4.31
CA ILE A 223 -9.28 -8.56 -3.05
C ILE A 223 -10.54 -8.86 -2.24
N TYR A 224 -10.39 -9.00 -0.93
CA TYR A 224 -11.51 -9.00 0.01
C TYR A 224 -11.98 -7.58 0.31
N GLU A 225 -13.29 -7.33 0.19
CA GLU A 225 -13.83 -5.97 0.27
C GLU A 225 -14.15 -5.47 1.70
N GLY A 226 -14.02 -6.33 2.72
CA GLY A 226 -14.50 -6.05 4.08
C GLY A 226 -15.90 -6.64 4.32
N ILE A 227 -16.37 -6.67 5.57
CA ILE A 227 -17.70 -7.21 5.90
C ILE A 227 -18.79 -6.19 5.63
N THR A 228 -18.57 -4.97 6.09
CA THR A 228 -19.45 -3.84 5.85
C THR A 228 -18.69 -2.76 5.11
N ILE A 229 -19.44 -1.95 4.37
CA ILE A 229 -18.88 -1.04 3.39
C ILE A 229 -19.67 0.27 3.40
N ALA A 230 -18.93 1.37 3.48
CA ALA A 230 -19.37 2.69 3.06
C ALA A 230 -19.02 2.94 1.59
N THR A 231 -19.84 3.74 0.94
CA THR A 231 -19.72 4.14 -0.46
C THR A 231 -19.17 5.54 -0.54
N LEU A 232 -18.22 5.76 -1.44
CA LEU A 232 -17.76 7.09 -1.82
C LEU A 232 -18.65 7.64 -2.93
N ASP A 233 -19.00 8.92 -2.83
CA ASP A 233 -19.63 9.62 -3.93
C ASP A 233 -18.65 9.81 -5.10
N ASP A 234 -19.18 9.80 -6.33
CA ASP A 234 -18.39 10.11 -7.51
C ASP A 234 -17.86 11.56 -7.40
N HIS A 235 -16.57 11.75 -7.63
CA HIS A 235 -15.92 13.06 -7.56
C HIS A 235 -14.86 13.18 -8.67
N GLU A 236 -14.73 14.35 -9.29
CA GLU A 236 -13.89 14.54 -10.48
C GLU A 236 -12.39 14.33 -10.23
N ASP A 237 -11.93 14.67 -9.02
CA ASP A 237 -10.53 14.48 -8.61
C ASP A 237 -10.25 13.07 -8.03
N LEU A 238 -11.24 12.17 -7.99
CA LEU A 238 -11.05 10.81 -7.48
C LEU A 238 -10.86 9.79 -8.60
N THR A 239 -9.83 8.97 -8.46
CA THR A 239 -9.60 7.78 -9.29
C THR A 239 -10.07 6.53 -8.53
N PRO A 240 -11.06 5.78 -9.04
CA PRO A 240 -11.51 4.54 -8.42
C PRO A 240 -10.43 3.47 -8.36
N ILE A 241 -10.32 2.75 -7.23
CA ILE A 241 -9.43 1.59 -7.06
C ILE A 241 -10.22 0.30 -6.83
N ILE A 242 -11.28 0.35 -6.02
CA ILE A 242 -12.10 -0.83 -5.69
C ILE A 242 -13.57 -0.46 -5.80
N TYR A 243 -14.28 -1.17 -6.69
CA TYR A 243 -15.73 -1.25 -6.62
C TYR A 243 -16.11 -2.57 -5.97
N GLY A 244 -17.02 -2.50 -5.01
CA GLY A 244 -17.50 -3.66 -4.27
C GLY A 244 -18.41 -4.55 -5.11
N SER A 245 -18.72 -5.72 -4.56
CA SER A 245 -19.61 -6.73 -5.15
C SER A 245 -21.02 -6.18 -5.40
N ALA A 246 -21.46 -5.20 -4.60
CA ALA A 246 -22.71 -4.47 -4.79
C ALA A 246 -22.64 -3.35 -5.85
N GLY A 247 -21.48 -3.17 -6.50
CA GLY A 247 -21.28 -2.17 -7.56
C GLY A 247 -21.00 -0.75 -7.08
N ASN A 248 -20.90 -0.53 -5.78
CA ASN A 248 -20.60 0.75 -5.16
C ASN A 248 -19.08 1.03 -5.12
N LEU A 249 -18.70 2.31 -5.17
CA LEU A 249 -17.29 2.72 -5.05
C LEU A 249 -16.85 2.62 -3.59
N VAL A 250 -15.91 1.71 -3.31
CA VAL A 250 -15.44 1.42 -1.94
C VAL A 250 -14.15 2.15 -1.63
N THR A 251 -13.24 2.12 -2.59
CA THR A 251 -11.92 2.74 -2.45
C THR A 251 -11.65 3.60 -3.66
N ALA A 252 -11.22 4.84 -3.41
CA ALA A 252 -10.70 5.74 -4.42
C ALA A 252 -9.47 6.48 -3.90
N VAL A 253 -8.70 7.01 -4.85
CA VAL A 253 -7.52 7.81 -4.54
C VAL A 253 -7.62 9.21 -5.14
N TYR A 254 -7.01 10.16 -4.46
CA TYR A 254 -6.70 11.47 -4.96
C TYR A 254 -5.20 11.56 -5.19
N GLU A 255 -4.79 12.04 -6.36
CA GLU A 255 -3.40 12.30 -6.71
C GLU A 255 -3.31 13.55 -7.58
N LYS A 256 -2.96 14.69 -6.97
CA LYS A 256 -2.85 15.98 -7.65
C LYS A 256 -1.97 16.92 -6.83
N ASP A 257 -1.21 17.76 -7.51
CA ASP A 257 -0.26 18.70 -6.90
C ASP A 257 0.72 18.02 -5.92
N ASN A 258 1.18 16.81 -6.28
CA ASN A 258 2.08 15.95 -5.50
C ASN A 258 1.53 15.48 -4.14
N LYS A 259 0.23 15.64 -3.92
CA LYS A 259 -0.46 15.15 -2.72
C LYS A 259 -1.20 13.86 -3.05
N ARG A 260 -1.03 12.85 -2.20
CA ARG A 260 -1.68 11.54 -2.32
C ARG A 260 -2.60 11.29 -1.13
N LEU A 261 -3.82 10.87 -1.41
CA LEU A 261 -4.82 10.49 -0.41
C LEU A 261 -5.53 9.21 -0.87
N ILE A 262 -5.76 8.30 0.07
CA ILE A 262 -6.63 7.14 -0.14
C ILE A 262 -7.85 7.28 0.75
N LEU A 263 -9.04 7.12 0.17
CA LEU A 263 -10.30 6.96 0.88
C LEU A 263 -10.75 5.52 0.72
N ASP A 264 -11.00 4.82 1.83
CA ASP A 264 -11.46 3.43 1.83
C ASP A 264 -12.61 3.24 2.81
N GLY A 265 -13.75 2.77 2.31
CA GLY A 265 -14.98 2.58 3.07
C GLY A 265 -15.13 1.20 3.71
N GLY A 266 -14.12 0.33 3.71
CA GLY A 266 -14.23 -1.04 4.20
C GLY A 266 -13.21 -1.42 5.25
N PHE A 267 -13.06 -0.65 6.34
CA PHE A 267 -12.00 -0.88 7.33
C PHE A 267 -12.09 -2.25 8.02
N THR A 268 -13.24 -2.93 8.02
CA THR A 268 -13.37 -4.28 8.58
C THR A 268 -12.38 -5.27 7.99
N ARG A 269 -11.91 -5.06 6.75
CA ARG A 269 -10.84 -5.88 6.15
C ARG A 269 -9.52 -5.81 6.92
N LEU A 270 -9.28 -4.76 7.70
CA LEU A 270 -8.04 -4.59 8.47
C LEU A 270 -7.91 -5.56 9.65
N TYR A 271 -8.99 -6.24 10.06
CA TYR A 271 -8.95 -7.14 11.21
C TYR A 271 -9.89 -8.34 11.14
N ILE A 272 -10.87 -8.34 10.23
CA ILE A 272 -11.73 -9.49 9.99
C ILE A 272 -11.36 -10.10 8.65
N ASN A 273 -11.20 -11.44 8.64
CA ASN A 273 -10.87 -12.19 7.43
C ASN A 273 -9.60 -11.68 6.73
N TRP A 274 -8.62 -11.16 7.48
CA TRP A 274 -7.38 -10.56 6.95
C TRP A 274 -6.65 -11.45 5.94
N ASP A 275 -6.58 -12.76 6.21
CA ASP A 275 -5.91 -13.73 5.33
C ASP A 275 -6.72 -14.04 4.06
N THR A 276 -7.88 -13.40 3.87
CA THR A 276 -8.70 -13.53 2.67
C THR A 276 -8.19 -12.59 1.59
N ALA A 277 -7.89 -13.20 0.43
CA ALA A 277 -7.61 -12.55 -0.86
C ALA A 277 -6.92 -11.18 -0.77
N GLY A 278 -5.60 -11.17 -0.70
CA GLY A 278 -4.80 -9.99 -1.07
C GLY A 278 -4.81 -8.80 -0.09
N THR A 279 -5.54 -8.84 1.03
CA THR A 279 -5.64 -7.71 1.97
C THR A 279 -4.27 -7.22 2.46
N GLY A 280 -3.39 -8.13 2.90
CA GLY A 280 -2.04 -7.77 3.34
C GLY A 280 -1.21 -7.12 2.23
N ARG A 281 -1.30 -7.61 0.98
CA ARG A 281 -0.62 -7.00 -0.17
C ARG A 281 -1.19 -5.61 -0.48
N TYR A 282 -2.50 -5.45 -0.46
CA TYR A 282 -3.16 -4.17 -0.66
C TYR A 282 -2.69 -3.12 0.35
N VAL A 283 -2.66 -3.47 1.64
CA VAL A 283 -2.20 -2.56 2.71
C VAL A 283 -0.74 -2.17 2.52
N LYS A 284 0.13 -3.12 2.14
CA LYS A 284 1.55 -2.85 1.83
C LYS A 284 1.72 -1.91 0.64
N ASN A 285 0.98 -2.16 -0.43
CA ASN A 285 1.04 -1.35 -1.64
C ASN A 285 0.50 0.06 -1.41
N ALA A 286 -0.60 0.19 -0.65
CA ALA A 286 -1.16 1.48 -0.27
C ALA A 286 -0.15 2.32 0.54
N ALA A 287 0.50 1.71 1.54
CA ALA A 287 1.54 2.37 2.33
C ALA A 287 2.72 2.84 1.47
N ALA A 288 3.17 2.00 0.53
CA ALA A 288 4.27 2.28 -0.38
C ALA A 288 3.92 3.33 -1.46
N TRP A 289 2.66 3.44 -1.84
CA TRP A 289 2.19 4.45 -2.78
C TRP A 289 2.05 5.82 -2.11
N LEU A 290 1.58 5.87 -0.87
CA LEU A 290 1.36 7.14 -0.14
C LEU A 290 2.63 7.97 0.11
N VAL A 291 3.81 7.35 0.11
CA VAL A 291 5.10 8.07 0.25
C VAL A 291 5.53 8.82 -1.02
N ASN A 292 4.87 8.59 -2.16
CA ASN A 292 5.12 9.30 -3.42
C ASN A 292 6.60 9.26 -3.86
N TYR A 293 7.20 8.06 -3.80
CA TYR A 293 8.61 7.83 -4.10
C TYR A 293 8.96 8.21 -5.55
N GLU A 294 8.02 8.08 -6.48
CA GLU A 294 8.21 8.42 -7.89
C GLU A 294 8.42 9.94 -8.09
N PHE A 295 7.93 10.76 -7.15
CA PHE A 295 8.11 12.20 -7.18
C PHE A 295 9.27 12.66 -6.28
N PHE A 296 9.32 12.21 -5.03
CA PHE A 296 10.32 12.65 -4.05
C PHE A 296 11.64 11.88 -4.12
N GLY A 297 11.66 10.71 -4.76
CA GLY A 297 12.84 9.87 -4.90
C GLY A 297 13.51 9.57 -3.55
N ASP A 298 14.84 9.70 -3.52
CA ASP A 298 15.64 9.40 -2.35
C ASP A 298 15.39 10.36 -1.17
N GLU A 299 14.71 11.50 -1.37
CA GLU A 299 14.26 12.36 -0.27
C GLU A 299 13.28 11.65 0.67
N VAL A 300 12.58 10.62 0.18
CA VAL A 300 11.73 9.79 1.04
C VAL A 300 12.55 9.07 2.09
N VAL A 301 13.74 8.57 1.75
CA VAL A 301 14.51 7.63 2.59
C VAL A 301 15.80 8.24 3.18
N SER A 302 16.07 9.52 2.94
CA SER A 302 17.31 10.21 3.35
C SER A 302 17.32 10.77 4.78
N ASN A 303 16.40 10.32 5.64
CA ASN A 303 16.24 10.80 7.02
C ASN A 303 17.40 10.42 7.95
#